data_AF-A0A1S8JJG2-F1
#
_entry.id   AF-A0A1S8JJG2-F1
#
_cell.length_a   1.000
_cell.length_b   1.000
_cell.length_c   1.000
_cell.angle_alpha   90.00
_cell.angle_beta   90.00
_cell.angle_gamma   90.00
#
_symmetry.space_group_name_H-M   'P 1'
#
loop_
_entity.id
_entity.type
_entity.pdbx_description
1 polymer ?
#
loop_
_entity_poly.entity_id
_entity_poly.type
_entity_poly.pdbx_seq_one_letter_code
_entity_poly.pdbx_strand_id
1 'polypeptide(L)'
;FILKNEDKTERVENLHFETEKYKDHPVDYQPLTEKGRNYLKEERKLPEWLIDYAEKEGLIAELKPKHERQNFLVGDDRLDHAVAFLWKDPQTGETVGASYQGTIVDFNRFGKRGTYKHIDKNPTPNHGFNLKIGDPKHLKFFESSIDLLSYAALNREKLQDAWLVSMDG
;
A
#
# COMPACT_ATOMS: atom_id res chain seq x y z
N PHE A 1 -35.79 -45.16 6.95
CA PHE A 1 -34.32 -45.13 6.84
C PHE A 1 -33.83 -43.77 7.26
N ILE A 2 -33.21 -43.69 8.44
CA ILE A 2 -32.65 -42.46 9.01
C ILE A 2 -31.22 -42.38 8.51
N LEU A 3 -30.88 -41.33 7.74
CA LEU A 3 -29.49 -40.98 7.43
C LEU A 3 -28.86 -40.40 8.70
N LYS A 4 -28.14 -41.23 9.45
CA LYS A 4 -27.14 -40.79 10.43
C LYS A 4 -25.79 -41.06 9.81
N ASN A 5 -25.12 -39.99 9.37
CA ASN A 5 -23.67 -39.83 9.29
C ASN A 5 -23.42 -38.39 8.83
N GLU A 6 -23.53 -37.45 9.76
CA GLU A 6 -22.81 -36.19 9.64
C GLU A 6 -21.35 -36.52 9.92
N ASP A 7 -20.52 -36.52 8.87
CA ASP A 7 -19.07 -36.57 9.02
C ASP A 7 -18.64 -35.38 9.87
N LYS A 8 -18.10 -35.70 11.05
CA LYS A 8 -17.44 -34.73 11.93
C LYS A 8 -16.30 -34.12 11.12
N THR A 9 -16.37 -32.81 10.88
CA THR A 9 -15.25 -32.06 10.32
C THR A 9 -14.15 -32.06 11.38
N GLU A 10 -13.10 -32.85 11.17
CA GLU A 10 -11.91 -32.81 12.01
C GLU A 10 -11.20 -31.47 11.79
N ARG A 11 -10.95 -30.76 12.89
CA ARG A 11 -10.16 -29.53 12.87
C ARG A 11 -8.72 -29.94 12.58
N VAL A 12 -8.26 -29.68 11.36
CA VAL A 12 -6.86 -29.93 10.99
C VAL A 12 -5.99 -28.88 11.70
N GLU A 13 -5.40 -29.25 12.84
CA GLU A 13 -4.55 -28.36 13.64
C GLU A 13 -3.16 -28.09 12.99
N ASN A 14 -2.83 -28.81 11.90
CA ASN A 14 -1.51 -28.78 11.27
C ASN A 14 -1.53 -28.27 9.80
N LEU A 15 -2.40 -27.31 9.48
CA LEU A 15 -2.29 -26.57 8.22
C LEU A 15 -1.24 -25.47 8.36
N HIS A 16 0.02 -25.85 8.20
CA HIS A 16 1.10 -24.88 8.01
C HIS A 16 1.11 -24.47 6.53
N PHE A 17 0.51 -23.32 6.21
CA PHE A 17 0.67 -22.72 4.90
C PHE A 17 2.05 -22.06 4.85
N GLU A 18 2.99 -22.64 4.10
CA GLU A 18 4.17 -21.89 3.68
C GLU A 18 3.69 -20.76 2.76
N THR A 19 3.69 -19.55 3.29
CA THR A 19 3.41 -18.34 2.51
C THR A 19 4.72 -17.85 1.92
N GLU A 20 4.71 -17.57 0.62
CA GLU A 20 5.82 -16.89 -0.04
C GLU A 20 6.10 -15.56 0.68
N LYS A 21 7.38 -15.28 0.94
CA LYS A 21 7.76 -14.02 1.58
C LYS A 21 7.61 -12.90 0.55
N TYR A 22 7.15 -11.74 0.97
CA TYR A 22 6.96 -10.58 0.09
C TYR A 22 8.18 -10.25 -0.79
N LYS A 23 9.40 -10.44 -0.28
CA LYS A 23 10.65 -10.21 -1.02
C LYS A 23 10.80 -11.05 -2.29
N ASP A 24 10.09 -12.16 -2.39
CA ASP A 24 10.15 -13.10 -3.49
C ASP A 24 9.09 -12.76 -4.57
N HIS A 25 8.19 -11.78 -4.30
CA HIS A 25 7.18 -11.34 -5.25
C HIS A 25 7.81 -10.58 -6.43
N PRO A 26 7.34 -10.82 -7.68
CA PRO A 26 7.74 -10.04 -8.83
C PRO A 26 7.54 -8.53 -8.61
N VAL A 27 8.57 -7.75 -8.91
CA VAL A 27 8.50 -6.30 -8.81
C VAL A 27 7.86 -5.76 -10.09
N ASP A 28 6.56 -5.47 -10.02
CA ASP A 28 5.79 -4.87 -11.12
C ASP A 28 5.74 -3.34 -11.06
N TYR A 29 6.68 -2.74 -10.34
CA TYR A 29 6.77 -1.29 -10.21
C TYR A 29 7.53 -0.65 -11.37
N GLN A 30 7.21 0.61 -11.63
CA GLN A 30 7.93 1.54 -12.48
C GLN A 30 8.04 2.90 -11.77
N PRO A 31 8.97 3.78 -12.19
CA PRO A 31 8.97 5.17 -11.74
C PRO A 31 7.62 5.83 -11.97
N LEU A 32 7.29 6.89 -11.22
CA LEU A 32 6.02 7.60 -11.43
C LEU A 32 5.96 8.11 -12.87
N THR A 33 4.91 7.71 -13.59
CA THR A 33 4.61 8.32 -14.88
C THR A 33 3.83 9.62 -14.64
N GLU A 34 3.56 10.36 -15.72
CA GLU A 34 2.70 11.53 -15.65
C GLU A 34 1.33 11.21 -15.02
N LYS A 35 0.80 10.00 -15.22
CA LYS A 35 -0.50 9.59 -14.67
C LYS A 35 -0.48 9.47 -13.15
N GLY A 36 0.48 8.73 -12.59
CA GLY A 36 0.66 8.61 -11.14
C GLY A 36 0.99 9.95 -10.49
N ARG A 37 1.86 10.74 -11.12
CA ARG A 37 2.28 12.06 -10.62
C ARG A 37 1.13 13.07 -10.63
N ASN A 38 0.36 13.14 -11.72
CA ASN A 38 -0.82 14.01 -11.81
C ASN A 38 -1.91 13.58 -10.84
N TYR A 39 -2.11 12.28 -10.60
CA TYR A 39 -3.05 11.83 -9.58
C TYR A 39 -2.66 12.33 -8.18
N LEU A 40 -1.40 12.19 -7.77
CA LEU A 40 -0.94 12.66 -6.46
C LEU A 40 -1.03 14.19 -6.33
N LYS A 41 -0.65 14.92 -7.38
CA LYS A 41 -0.62 16.38 -7.38
C LYS A 41 -2.00 17.00 -7.55
N GLU A 42 -2.75 16.58 -8.56
CA GLU A 42 -4.00 17.23 -8.97
C GLU A 42 -5.22 16.63 -8.27
N GLU A 43 -5.29 15.31 -8.09
CA GLU A 43 -6.45 14.70 -7.40
C GLU A 43 -6.27 14.69 -5.88
N ARG A 44 -5.07 14.33 -5.40
CA ARG A 44 -4.78 14.24 -3.96
C ARG A 44 -4.20 15.52 -3.36
N LYS A 45 -3.91 16.53 -4.17
CA LYS A 45 -3.40 17.85 -3.73
C LYS A 45 -2.12 17.75 -2.91
N LEU A 46 -1.29 16.72 -3.14
CA LEU A 46 0.01 16.61 -2.50
C LEU A 46 0.99 17.60 -3.15
N PRO A 47 1.80 18.31 -2.35
CA PRO A 47 2.75 19.27 -2.89
C PRO A 47 3.92 18.55 -3.59
N GLU A 48 4.43 19.16 -4.65
CA GLU A 48 5.43 18.55 -5.54
C GLU A 48 6.69 18.10 -4.79
N TRP A 49 7.19 18.91 -3.85
CA TRP A 49 8.36 18.56 -3.04
C TRP A 49 8.18 17.26 -2.23
N LEU A 50 6.95 16.94 -1.80
CA LEU A 50 6.68 15.74 -1.01
C LEU A 50 6.62 14.50 -1.92
N ILE A 51 6.06 14.66 -3.12
CA ILE A 51 6.05 13.62 -4.14
C ILE A 51 7.50 13.30 -4.53
N ASP A 52 8.30 14.32 -4.83
CA ASP A 52 9.72 14.17 -5.21
C ASP A 52 10.53 13.50 -4.10
N TYR A 53 10.30 13.92 -2.85
CA TYR A 53 10.93 13.29 -1.69
C TYR A 53 10.55 11.81 -1.56
N ALA A 54 9.26 11.49 -1.61
CA ALA A 54 8.79 10.12 -1.44
C ALA A 54 9.27 9.20 -2.57
N GLU A 55 9.32 9.69 -3.82
CA GLU A 55 9.86 8.92 -4.95
C GLU A 55 11.37 8.69 -4.79
N LYS A 56 12.13 9.74 -4.44
CA LYS A 56 13.58 9.65 -4.22
C LYS A 56 13.95 8.69 -3.10
N GLU A 57 13.20 8.68 -2.00
CA GLU A 57 13.40 7.75 -0.88
C GLU A 57 12.87 6.33 -1.17
N GLY A 58 12.31 6.11 -2.37
CA GLY A 58 11.73 4.81 -2.76
C GLY A 58 10.53 4.41 -1.89
N LEU A 59 9.80 5.40 -1.36
CA LEU A 59 8.59 5.23 -0.57
C LEU A 59 7.36 5.09 -1.46
N ILE A 60 7.39 5.68 -2.65
CA ILE A 60 6.33 5.54 -3.65
C ILE A 60 6.90 5.10 -5.00
N ALA A 61 6.09 4.35 -5.72
CA ALA A 61 6.31 3.97 -7.11
C ALA A 61 4.97 3.89 -7.83
N GLU A 62 4.98 3.61 -9.13
CA GLU A 62 3.77 3.32 -9.90
C GLU A 62 3.70 1.84 -10.25
N LEU A 63 2.52 1.25 -10.12
CA LEU A 63 2.26 -0.09 -10.58
C LEU A 63 2.03 -0.10 -12.10
N LYS A 64 2.74 -0.98 -12.80
CA LYS A 64 2.57 -1.19 -14.25
C LYS A 64 1.12 -1.55 -14.62
N PRO A 65 0.66 -1.19 -15.82
CA PRO A 65 -0.67 -1.60 -16.28
C PRO A 65 -0.76 -3.12 -16.40
N LYS A 66 -1.97 -3.67 -16.29
CA LYS A 66 -2.25 -5.12 -16.23
C LYS A 66 -1.51 -5.93 -17.29
N HIS A 67 -1.43 -5.43 -18.52
CA HIS A 67 -0.83 -6.15 -19.64
C HIS A 67 0.70 -6.28 -19.54
N GLU A 68 1.35 -5.54 -18.64
CA GLU A 68 2.79 -5.59 -18.39
C GLU A 68 3.15 -6.27 -17.05
N ARG A 69 2.14 -6.54 -16.21
CA ARG A 69 2.33 -7.13 -14.88
C ARG A 69 2.54 -8.64 -14.97
N GLN A 70 3.51 -9.13 -14.20
CA GLN A 70 3.69 -10.56 -13.96
C GLN A 70 2.81 -11.05 -12.79
N ASN A 71 2.54 -10.16 -11.83
CA ASN A 71 1.66 -10.40 -10.70
C ASN A 71 0.22 -10.02 -11.00
N PHE A 72 -0.64 -11.03 -10.94
CA PHE A 72 -2.08 -10.88 -10.97
C PHE A 72 -2.62 -10.44 -9.60
N LEU A 73 -2.28 -9.22 -9.18
CA LEU A 73 -2.81 -8.58 -7.97
C LEU A 73 -4.35 -8.50 -8.02
N VAL A 74 -4.86 -8.07 -9.18
CA VAL A 74 -6.30 -7.97 -9.49
C VAL A 74 -6.55 -8.48 -10.91
N GLY A 75 -7.74 -9.05 -11.13
CA GLY A 75 -8.11 -9.64 -12.42
C GLY A 75 -8.50 -8.64 -13.52
N ASP A 76 -8.60 -7.34 -13.20
CA ASP A 76 -9.00 -6.27 -14.12
C ASP A 76 -8.03 -5.07 -14.07
N ASP A 77 -8.40 -3.98 -14.72
CA ASP A 77 -7.61 -2.76 -14.88
C ASP A 77 -7.68 -1.79 -13.68
N ARG A 78 -8.36 -2.13 -12.57
CA ARG A 78 -8.62 -1.17 -11.48
C ARG A 78 -7.37 -0.64 -10.78
N LEU A 79 -6.24 -1.31 -10.98
CA LEU A 79 -4.93 -0.94 -10.45
C LEU A 79 -3.95 -0.49 -11.55
N ASP A 80 -4.40 -0.28 -12.79
CA ASP A 80 -3.51 0.19 -13.85
C ASP A 80 -3.04 1.61 -13.53
N HIS A 81 -1.70 1.77 -13.48
CA HIS A 81 -1.04 3.00 -13.02
C HIS A 81 -1.41 3.38 -11.59
N ALA A 82 -1.72 2.42 -10.71
CA ALA A 82 -1.93 2.69 -9.30
C ALA A 82 -0.64 3.20 -8.65
N VAL A 83 -0.76 4.12 -7.69
CA VAL A 83 0.37 4.51 -6.85
C VAL A 83 0.60 3.41 -5.82
N ALA A 84 1.81 2.87 -5.78
CA ALA A 84 2.25 1.91 -4.78
C ALA A 84 2.98 2.65 -3.65
N PHE A 85 2.47 2.52 -2.43
CA PHE A 85 3.08 2.98 -1.19
C PHE A 85 3.87 1.82 -0.60
N LEU A 86 5.19 1.89 -0.72
CA LEU A 86 6.10 0.81 -0.37
C LEU A 86 6.38 0.79 1.13
N TRP A 87 6.18 -0.36 1.76
CA TRP A 87 6.41 -0.53 3.19
C TRP A 87 7.88 -0.84 3.40
N LYS A 88 8.61 0.12 3.94
CA LYS A 88 10.04 -0.04 4.25
C LYS A 88 10.23 -0.55 5.66
N ASP A 89 11.02 -1.61 5.80
CA ASP A 89 11.55 -2.03 7.10
C ASP A 89 12.53 -0.94 7.60
N PRO A 90 12.31 -0.35 8.78
CA PRO A 90 13.12 0.76 9.26
C PRO A 90 14.53 0.35 9.72
N GLN A 91 14.79 -0.95 9.91
CA GLN A 91 16.09 -1.50 10.29
C GLN A 91 16.91 -1.89 9.05
N THR A 92 16.29 -2.53 8.07
CA THR A 92 16.99 -3.05 6.88
C THR A 92 16.87 -2.17 5.64
N GLY A 93 15.85 -1.31 5.57
CA GLY A 93 15.51 -0.51 4.38
C GLY A 93 14.86 -1.32 3.25
N GLU A 94 14.62 -2.62 3.47
CA GLU A 94 13.99 -3.50 2.48
C GLU A 94 12.50 -3.18 2.32
N THR A 95 11.98 -3.37 1.11
CA THR A 95 10.52 -3.31 0.89
C THR A 95 9.91 -4.63 1.35
N VAL A 96 9.02 -4.58 2.33
CA VAL A 96 8.40 -5.74 2.99
C VAL A 96 6.88 -5.83 2.79
N GLY A 97 6.33 -4.94 1.98
CA GLY A 97 4.91 -4.85 1.65
C GLY A 97 4.62 -3.66 0.75
N ALA A 98 3.38 -3.56 0.28
CA ALA A 98 2.89 -2.37 -0.40
C ALA A 98 1.38 -2.20 -0.22
N SER A 99 0.97 -0.93 -0.17
CA SER A 99 -0.43 -0.51 -0.30
C SER A 99 -0.62 0.18 -1.64
N TYR A 100 -1.69 -0.14 -2.35
CA TYR A 100 -2.00 0.40 -3.67
C TYR A 100 -3.17 1.35 -3.61
N GLN A 101 -3.00 2.50 -4.25
CA GLN A 101 -4.06 3.49 -4.48
C GLN A 101 -4.30 3.62 -5.99
N GLY A 102 -5.46 3.14 -6.46
CA GLY A 102 -5.85 3.26 -7.86
C GLY A 102 -6.00 4.72 -8.29
N THR A 103 -5.59 5.00 -9.53
CA THR A 103 -5.63 6.34 -10.16
C THR A 103 -6.84 6.56 -11.05
N ILE A 104 -7.61 5.51 -11.33
CA ILE A 104 -8.89 5.59 -12.06
C ILE A 104 -9.97 6.09 -11.10
N VAL A 105 -10.53 7.26 -11.39
CA VAL A 105 -11.65 7.84 -10.63
C VAL A 105 -12.98 7.43 -11.27
N ASP A 106 -13.72 6.56 -10.61
CA ASP A 106 -15.05 6.10 -11.04
C ASP A 106 -15.93 5.80 -9.81
N PHE A 107 -16.86 6.69 -9.52
CA PHE A 107 -17.78 6.56 -8.37
C PHE A 107 -18.86 5.49 -8.57
N ASN A 108 -19.19 5.15 -9.82
CA ASN A 108 -20.14 4.08 -10.10
C ASN A 108 -19.48 2.72 -9.83
N ARG A 109 -18.20 2.57 -10.21
CA ARG A 109 -17.44 1.33 -10.04
C ARG A 109 -16.88 1.14 -8.63
N PHE A 110 -16.43 2.21 -7.98
CA PHE A 110 -15.71 2.15 -6.69
C PHE A 110 -16.47 2.77 -5.51
N GLY A 111 -17.74 3.13 -5.72
CA GLY A 111 -18.61 3.69 -4.69
C GLY A 111 -18.12 5.04 -4.16
N LYS A 112 -18.42 5.32 -2.88
CA LYS A 112 -18.14 6.63 -2.25
C LYS A 112 -16.68 7.07 -2.32
N ARG A 113 -15.73 6.13 -2.31
CA ARG A 113 -14.29 6.42 -2.35
C ARG A 113 -13.79 6.82 -3.74
N GLY A 114 -14.56 6.53 -4.79
CA GLY A 114 -14.25 6.88 -6.18
C GLY A 114 -13.02 6.21 -6.77
N THR A 115 -12.24 5.47 -6.00
CA THR A 115 -10.98 4.82 -6.40
C THR A 115 -10.84 3.50 -5.66
N TYR A 116 -10.07 2.56 -6.23
CA TYR A 116 -9.79 1.27 -5.58
C TYR A 116 -8.57 1.35 -4.65
N LYS A 117 -8.63 0.66 -3.52
CA LYS A 117 -7.50 0.45 -2.60
C LYS A 117 -7.22 -1.05 -2.45
N HIS A 118 -5.95 -1.40 -2.31
CA HIS A 118 -5.52 -2.80 -2.14
C HIS A 118 -4.28 -2.87 -1.27
N ILE A 119 -4.09 -3.94 -0.50
CA ILE A 119 -2.83 -4.27 0.16
C ILE A 119 -2.30 -5.51 -0.55
N ASP A 120 -1.00 -5.57 -0.80
CA ASP A 120 -0.38 -6.74 -1.44
C ASP A 120 -0.63 -8.03 -0.64
N LYS A 121 -0.39 -9.17 -1.27
CA LYS A 121 -0.45 -10.48 -0.61
C LYS A 121 0.77 -10.66 0.30
N ASN A 122 0.55 -11.33 1.42
CA ASN A 122 1.58 -11.71 2.38
C ASN A 122 2.58 -10.59 2.77
N PRO A 123 2.13 -9.36 3.06
CA PRO A 123 3.04 -8.35 3.55
C PRO A 123 3.58 -8.80 4.91
N THR A 124 4.80 -8.38 5.26
CA THR A 124 5.38 -8.74 6.56
C THR A 124 4.48 -8.22 7.69
N PRO A 125 4.06 -9.07 8.64
CA PRO A 125 3.21 -8.64 9.75
C PRO A 125 3.80 -7.48 10.54
N ASN A 126 2.95 -6.66 11.14
CA ASN A 126 3.32 -5.48 11.94
C ASN A 126 4.09 -4.39 11.17
N HIS A 127 4.00 -4.39 9.83
CA HIS A 127 4.50 -3.33 8.97
C HIS A 127 3.35 -2.59 8.28
N GLY A 128 3.67 -1.41 7.78
CA GLY A 128 2.76 -0.53 7.06
C GLY A 128 3.56 0.58 6.38
N PHE A 129 2.92 1.33 5.49
CA PHE A 129 3.54 2.52 4.94
C PHE A 129 3.87 3.50 6.07
N ASN A 130 5.12 3.96 6.13
CA ASN A 130 5.56 4.78 7.25
C ASN A 130 6.60 5.81 6.83
N LEU A 131 6.68 6.89 7.61
CA LEU A 131 7.65 7.96 7.43
C LEU A 131 8.30 8.27 8.78
N LYS A 132 9.61 8.10 8.85
CA LYS A 132 10.42 8.41 10.04
C LYS A 132 11.11 9.75 9.86
N ILE A 133 10.90 10.68 10.80
CA ILE A 133 11.40 12.05 10.73
C ILE A 133 12.23 12.34 11.99
N GLY A 134 13.51 12.66 11.81
CA GLY A 134 14.43 12.92 12.92
C GLY A 134 14.63 11.68 13.79
N ASP A 135 14.74 11.89 15.11
CA ASP A 135 14.77 10.82 16.11
C ASP A 135 13.41 10.74 16.81
N PRO A 136 12.51 9.81 16.42
CA PRO A 136 11.12 9.87 16.79
C PRO A 136 10.85 9.77 18.30
N LYS A 137 10.14 10.77 18.82
CA LYS A 137 9.58 10.80 20.19
C LYS A 137 8.07 10.66 20.19
N HIS A 138 7.44 10.81 19.03
CA HIS A 138 5.99 10.79 18.86
C HIS A 138 5.59 9.81 17.75
N LEU A 139 4.62 8.95 18.04
CA LEU A 139 4.04 8.01 17.08
C LEU A 139 2.64 8.49 16.69
N LYS A 140 2.34 8.55 15.38
CA LYS A 140 1.05 8.99 14.84
C LYS A 140 0.52 7.96 13.85
N PHE A 141 -0.72 7.53 14.05
CA PHE A 141 -1.39 6.54 13.20
C PHE A 141 -2.40 7.22 12.27
N PHE A 142 -2.49 6.71 11.05
CA PHE A 142 -3.38 7.21 10.01
C PHE A 142 -4.18 6.06 9.39
N GLU A 143 -5.42 6.34 8.96
CA GLU A 143 -6.26 5.35 8.27
C GLU A 143 -5.60 4.90 6.97
N SER A 144 -4.91 5.78 6.25
CA SER A 144 -4.23 5.42 5.02
C SER A 144 -2.96 6.20 4.72
N SER A 145 -2.20 5.68 3.75
CA SER A 145 -0.96 6.28 3.24
C SER A 145 -1.16 7.71 2.72
N ILE A 146 -2.31 8.00 2.09
CA ILE A 146 -2.65 9.35 1.63
C ILE A 146 -2.91 10.30 2.80
N ASP A 147 -3.60 9.85 3.84
CA ASP A 147 -3.88 10.69 5.02
C ASP A 147 -2.59 11.04 5.75
N LEU A 148 -1.67 10.07 5.84
CA LEU A 148 -0.33 10.26 6.38
C LEU A 148 0.44 11.34 5.62
N LEU A 149 0.52 11.23 4.29
CA LEU A 149 1.22 12.21 3.46
C LEU A 149 0.55 13.58 3.49
N SER A 150 -0.78 13.62 3.51
CA SER A 150 -1.54 14.87 3.64
C SER A 150 -1.23 15.56 4.97
N TYR A 151 -1.17 14.82 6.06
CA TYR A 151 -0.76 15.35 7.36
C TYR A 151 0.69 15.85 7.34
N ALA A 152 1.61 15.09 6.73
CA ALA A 152 3.01 15.49 6.61
C ALA A 152 3.17 16.78 5.80
N ALA A 153 2.43 16.93 4.70
CA ALA A 153 2.39 18.13 3.89
C ALA A 153 1.94 19.36 4.70
N LEU A 154 0.81 19.22 5.41
CA LEU A 154 0.21 20.31 6.19
C LEU A 154 1.05 20.73 7.41
N ASN A 155 1.85 19.82 7.96
CA ASN A 155 2.61 20.05 9.18
C ASN A 155 4.12 20.16 8.96
N ARG A 156 4.59 20.29 7.72
CA ARG A 156 6.02 20.23 7.34
C ARG A 156 6.95 20.97 8.29
N GLU A 157 6.65 22.21 8.63
CA GLU A 157 7.52 23.07 9.47
C GLU A 157 7.53 22.67 10.95
N LYS A 158 6.47 22.01 11.42
CA LYS A 158 6.28 21.60 12.82
C LYS A 158 6.59 20.13 13.06
N LEU A 159 6.71 19.37 11.98
CA LEU A 159 6.88 17.93 12.03
C LEU A 159 8.36 17.60 12.26
N GLN A 160 8.71 17.37 13.52
CA GLN A 160 10.04 16.98 13.95
C GLN A 160 9.93 15.81 14.94
N ASP A 161 10.94 14.93 14.95
CA ASP A 161 11.04 13.82 15.88
C ASP A 161 9.74 12.99 15.95
N ALA A 162 9.23 12.59 14.78
CA ALA A 162 7.96 11.89 14.65
C ALA A 162 8.06 10.66 13.74
N TRP A 163 7.30 9.63 14.09
CA TRP A 163 7.07 8.46 13.24
C TRP A 163 5.61 8.43 12.85
N LEU A 164 5.36 8.55 11.56
CA LEU A 164 4.02 8.43 10.99
C LEU A 164 3.83 7.03 10.45
N VAL A 165 2.70 6.39 10.77
CA VAL A 165 2.40 5.01 10.36
C VAL A 165 0.98 4.94 9.79
N SER A 166 0.85 4.40 8.59
CA SER A 166 -0.43 4.04 7.97
C SER A 166 -0.88 2.68 8.48
N MET A 167 -2.15 2.57 8.83
CA MET A 167 -2.78 1.29 9.18
C MET A 167 -3.51 0.64 7.99
N ASP A 168 -3.68 1.36 6.88
CA ASP A 168 -4.37 0.94 5.66
C ASP A 168 -5.74 0.26 5.92
N GLY A 169 -6.61 0.97 6.67
CA GLY A 169 -7.96 0.55 7.09
C GLY A 169 -9.11 0.87 6.12
#